data_AF-E2PY35-F1
#
_entry.id   AF-E2PY35-F1
#
_cell.length_a   1.000
_cell.length_b   1.000
_cell.length_c   1.000
_cell.angle_alpha   90.00
_cell.angle_beta   90.00
_cell.angle_gamma   90.00
#
_symmetry.space_group_name_H-M   'P 1'
#
loop_
_entity.id
_entity.type
_entity.pdbx_description
1 polymer ?
#
loop_
_entity_poly.entity_id
_entity_poly.type
_entity_poly.pdbx_seq_one_letter_code
_entity_poly.pdbx_strand_id
1 'polypeptide(L)'
;MTESRTGAGAGDPDEMVRLHTYGELTVAFTTDFTRDYDNDGAGAHVAGSAYHPEYPQWMKDRNEDWYWLGGLTLQTLSLDDGTQAMPFVKPSGAAPPDGKGPILKAPASWTWMYDDSGAHAHMAGTCYRPVPPAGYVALGDAFTDGVDGTHRVPDPATWPFSHFMCVREDYAHAGSYGAWIWNDDHSKGDYAFTGWQVSAALPEGATFSDEGRRMLLAVNTFLTDPRTSHPSTPPTSPTPYVLSLPVQGTSTGNTPAVPQLTSQTQPAEYTTATVDYSVVVPFTGITDTELSLTQKTDGSAFYTVERQNRYHLVDFGTNTSNTDNPGNTRQVSVGISDSQSSTFTQTYGLEVGYERGIGLKPELSTIHFNLSTQLGYATTTQVSVMVTETLTQGMPLPAQSSAALWAGSHRICPRRADGTYIDPDQGQPFDLNQTLVYDTSP
;
A
#
# COMPACT_ATOMS: atom_id res chain seq x y z
N MET A 1 -9.72 7.47 45.20
CA MET A 1 -10.24 6.31 44.44
C MET A 1 -9.85 6.52 43.00
N THR A 2 -8.72 5.92 42.66
CA THR A 2 -8.14 5.84 41.33
C THR A 2 -8.81 4.68 40.61
N GLU A 3 -9.44 4.93 39.47
CA GLU A 3 -9.75 3.86 38.52
C GLU A 3 -8.81 4.00 37.32
N SER A 4 -7.89 3.03 37.25
CA SER A 4 -7.03 2.75 36.12
C SER A 4 -7.86 2.17 34.97
N ARG A 5 -7.83 2.82 33.80
CA ARG A 5 -8.17 2.15 32.54
C ARG A 5 -6.93 1.43 32.02
N THR A 6 -6.90 0.13 32.23
CA THR A 6 -6.13 -0.79 31.40
C THR A 6 -6.91 -1.03 30.11
N GLY A 7 -6.40 -0.53 28.99
CA GLY A 7 -6.93 -0.80 27.65
C GLY A 7 -5.77 -1.07 26.70
N ALA A 8 -5.88 -2.14 25.92
CA ALA A 8 -4.94 -2.53 24.89
C ALA A 8 -4.67 -1.37 23.91
N GLY A 9 -3.42 -1.23 23.48
CA GLY A 9 -2.88 -0.07 22.78
C GLY A 9 -3.59 0.26 21.46
N ALA A 10 -4.41 1.30 21.49
CA ALA A 10 -4.46 2.22 20.37
C ALA A 10 -3.26 3.17 20.54
N GLY A 11 -2.37 3.25 19.55
CA GLY A 11 -1.30 4.25 19.56
C GLY A 11 -1.88 5.66 19.68
N ASP A 12 -1.04 6.63 20.03
CA ASP A 12 -1.42 8.04 20.00
C ASP A 12 -2.02 8.36 18.61
N PRO A 13 -3.21 8.98 18.50
CA PRO A 13 -3.78 9.36 17.21
C PRO A 13 -2.79 10.14 16.33
N ASP A 14 -1.93 10.96 16.92
CA ASP A 14 -0.87 11.69 16.20
C ASP A 14 0.24 10.76 15.67
N GLU A 15 0.42 9.59 16.28
CA GLU A 15 1.43 8.59 15.94
C GLU A 15 0.98 7.72 14.73
N MET A 16 -0.29 7.32 14.67
CA MET A 16 -0.82 6.53 13.53
C MET A 16 -0.86 7.32 12.22
N VAL A 17 -0.85 8.65 12.30
CA VAL A 17 -0.89 9.55 11.14
C VAL A 17 0.41 9.49 10.32
N ARG A 18 1.55 9.26 10.96
CA ARG A 18 2.89 9.38 10.35
C ARG A 18 3.68 8.09 10.31
N LEU A 19 3.36 7.14 11.17
CA LEU A 19 4.08 5.87 11.26
C LEU A 19 3.13 4.69 11.51
N HIS A 20 3.53 3.51 11.04
CA HIS A 20 2.82 2.27 11.31
C HIS A 20 3.79 1.11 11.50
N THR A 21 3.45 0.20 12.42
CA THR A 21 4.28 -0.96 12.75
C THR A 21 3.75 -2.22 12.08
N TYR A 22 4.60 -2.80 11.22
CA TYR A 22 4.39 -4.09 10.57
C TYR A 22 5.38 -5.13 11.15
N GLY A 23 4.98 -5.78 12.25
CA GLY A 23 5.81 -6.77 12.94
C GLY A 23 7.04 -6.13 13.60
N GLU A 24 8.25 -6.51 13.15
CA GLU A 24 9.53 -6.02 13.67
C GLU A 24 9.95 -4.65 13.09
N LEU A 25 9.24 -4.13 12.09
CA LEU A 25 9.55 -2.83 11.48
C LEU A 25 8.43 -1.82 11.70
N THR A 26 8.80 -0.63 12.14
CA THR A 26 7.98 0.58 12.02
C THR A 26 8.38 1.32 10.76
N VAL A 27 7.40 1.69 9.94
CA VAL A 27 7.57 2.41 8.67
C VAL A 27 7.03 3.83 8.84
N ALA A 28 7.71 4.79 8.24
CA ALA A 28 7.29 6.16 8.05
C ALA A 28 7.77 6.65 6.67
N PHE A 29 7.39 7.85 6.23
CA PHE A 29 7.78 8.37 4.92
C PHE A 29 8.38 9.77 5.04
N THR A 30 9.23 10.11 4.09
CA THR A 30 9.74 11.48 3.87
C THR A 30 9.45 11.93 2.44
N THR A 31 9.31 13.24 2.26
CA THR A 31 9.40 13.92 0.96
C THR A 31 10.64 14.82 0.86
N ASP A 32 11.51 14.79 1.87
CA ASP A 32 12.68 15.64 1.97
C ASP A 32 13.90 14.85 1.47
N PHE A 33 14.71 15.49 0.64
CA PHE A 33 15.86 14.86 -0.01
C PHE A 33 17.04 15.83 -0.13
N THR A 34 18.24 15.28 -0.06
CA THR A 34 19.47 16.00 -0.40
C THR A 34 20.05 15.39 -1.67
N ARG A 35 20.45 16.25 -2.62
CA ARG A 35 21.03 15.83 -3.89
C ARG A 35 22.46 15.38 -3.69
N ASP A 36 22.80 14.22 -4.24
CA ASP A 36 24.15 13.62 -4.21
C ASP A 36 24.88 13.76 -5.55
N TYR A 37 24.12 13.79 -6.65
CA TYR A 37 24.66 13.81 -8.00
C TYR A 37 23.66 14.46 -8.97
N ASP A 38 24.18 15.13 -9.99
CA ASP A 38 23.45 15.43 -11.22
C ASP A 38 24.40 15.41 -12.42
N ASN A 39 23.87 15.11 -13.60
CA ASN A 39 24.65 15.09 -14.83
C ASN A 39 24.61 16.42 -15.60
N ASP A 40 24.28 17.54 -14.95
CA ASP A 40 24.29 18.85 -15.59
C ASP A 40 25.72 19.17 -16.08
N GLY A 41 25.84 19.74 -17.27
CA GLY A 41 27.14 20.01 -17.90
C GLY A 41 27.83 18.79 -18.54
N ALA A 42 27.41 17.56 -18.27
CA ALA A 42 28.05 16.36 -18.83
C ALA A 42 27.80 16.17 -20.34
N GLY A 43 26.74 16.78 -20.87
CA GLY A 43 26.35 16.65 -22.28
C GLY A 43 25.63 15.32 -22.60
N ALA A 44 25.18 14.59 -21.58
CA ALA A 44 24.29 13.45 -21.74
C ALA A 44 23.00 13.85 -22.47
N HIS A 45 22.40 12.91 -23.22
CA HIS A 45 21.13 13.16 -23.92
C HIS A 45 19.96 13.39 -22.98
N VAL A 46 20.04 12.82 -21.78
CA VAL A 46 18.96 12.80 -20.81
C VAL A 46 19.49 13.30 -19.47
N ALA A 47 18.78 14.25 -18.88
CA ALA A 47 19.05 14.72 -17.53
C ALA A 47 18.79 13.62 -16.49
N GLY A 48 19.67 13.54 -15.50
CA GLY A 48 19.58 12.59 -14.40
C GLY A 48 20.17 13.17 -13.11
N SER A 49 19.49 12.93 -11.99
CA SER A 49 19.95 13.31 -10.66
C SER A 49 19.62 12.27 -9.60
N ALA A 50 20.53 12.11 -8.63
CA ALA A 50 20.40 11.16 -7.53
C ALA A 50 20.40 11.85 -6.18
N TYR A 51 19.70 11.23 -5.22
CA TYR A 51 19.43 11.80 -3.90
C TYR A 51 19.42 10.73 -2.82
N HIS A 52 19.71 11.15 -1.58
CA HIS A 52 19.39 10.40 -0.38
C HIS A 52 18.23 11.09 0.37
N PRO A 53 17.40 10.30 1.08
CA PRO A 53 16.31 10.85 1.88
C PRO A 53 16.85 11.57 3.12
N GLU A 54 16.19 12.67 3.47
CA GLU A 54 16.44 13.44 4.68
C GLU A 54 15.32 13.23 5.70
N TYR A 55 15.68 13.37 6.98
CA TYR A 55 14.67 13.31 8.03
C TYR A 55 13.75 14.53 7.94
N PRO A 56 12.42 14.31 7.88
CA PRO A 56 11.48 15.39 8.08
C PRO A 56 11.61 15.92 9.50
N GLN A 57 11.21 17.18 9.71
CA GLN A 57 11.44 17.87 10.99
C GLN A 57 10.92 17.08 12.20
N TRP A 58 9.77 16.43 12.07
CA TRP A 58 9.19 15.65 13.16
C TRP A 58 10.02 14.42 13.55
N MET A 59 10.76 13.79 12.62
CA MET A 59 11.67 12.70 12.96
C MET A 59 12.89 13.24 13.73
N LYS A 60 13.41 14.41 13.31
CA LYS A 60 14.50 15.12 14.01
C LYS A 60 14.10 15.46 15.44
N ASP A 61 12.87 15.95 15.64
CA ASP A 61 12.35 16.33 16.96
C ASP A 61 12.21 15.13 17.91
N ARG A 62 11.95 13.94 17.39
CA ARG A 62 11.84 12.70 18.19
C ARG A 62 13.19 12.17 18.67
N ASN A 63 14.29 12.57 18.01
CA ASN A 63 15.64 12.09 18.35
C ASN A 63 15.72 10.55 18.42
N GLU A 64 15.13 9.90 17.42
CA GLU A 64 15.14 8.45 17.22
C GLU A 64 15.94 8.12 15.95
N ASP A 65 16.58 6.96 15.91
CA ASP A 65 17.26 6.48 14.72
C ASP A 65 16.26 5.87 13.73
N TRP A 66 16.24 6.41 12.52
CA TRP A 66 15.45 5.94 11.38
C TRP A 66 16.40 5.62 10.22
N TYR A 67 16.09 4.57 9.48
CA TYR A 67 17.00 4.00 8.50
C TYR A 67 16.39 4.00 7.10
N TRP A 68 17.20 4.30 6.10
CA TRP A 68 16.83 4.26 4.70
C TRP A 68 17.47 3.03 4.03
N LEU A 69 16.83 2.55 2.97
CA LEU A 69 17.09 1.20 2.42
C LEU A 69 17.59 1.20 0.96
N GLY A 70 17.80 2.39 0.39
CA GLY A 70 18.20 2.59 -1.01
C GLY A 70 18.15 4.09 -1.35
N GLY A 71 18.93 4.54 -2.32
CA GLY A 71 18.88 5.93 -2.81
C GLY A 71 17.75 6.15 -3.83
N LEU A 72 17.50 7.41 -4.16
CA LEU A 72 16.57 7.84 -5.21
C LEU A 72 17.36 8.29 -6.45
N THR A 73 16.85 7.97 -7.63
CA THR A 73 17.41 8.44 -8.91
C THR A 73 16.24 8.83 -9.82
N LEU A 74 16.36 9.91 -10.58
CA LEU A 74 15.27 10.47 -11.38
C LEU A 74 15.74 10.97 -12.74
N GLN A 75 14.88 10.93 -13.75
CA GLN A 75 15.13 11.45 -15.09
C GLN A 75 14.91 12.99 -15.18
N THR A 76 15.59 13.75 -14.32
CA THR A 76 15.50 15.22 -14.23
C THR A 76 16.77 15.76 -13.56
N LEU A 77 17.04 17.07 -13.63
CA LEU A 77 18.14 17.72 -12.87
C LEU A 77 17.67 18.26 -11.51
N SER A 78 16.37 18.40 -11.33
CA SER A 78 15.74 18.94 -10.13
C SER A 78 14.62 18.04 -9.64
N LEU A 79 14.56 17.89 -8.32
CA LEU A 79 13.46 17.26 -7.63
C LEU A 79 12.62 18.40 -7.03
N ASP A 80 11.38 18.53 -7.49
CA ASP A 80 10.44 19.47 -6.89
C ASP A 80 9.99 18.92 -5.53
N ASP A 81 9.98 19.80 -4.52
CA ASP A 81 9.56 19.45 -3.16
C ASP A 81 8.19 18.74 -3.16
N GLY A 82 8.09 17.63 -2.43
CA GLY A 82 6.82 16.92 -2.31
C GLY A 82 6.36 16.18 -3.57
N THR A 83 7.25 15.89 -4.53
CA THR A 83 6.89 15.08 -5.72
C THR A 83 7.35 13.62 -5.64
N GLN A 84 8.26 13.31 -4.72
CA GLN A 84 8.74 11.95 -4.44
C GLN A 84 8.60 11.65 -2.96
N ALA A 85 8.44 10.37 -2.64
CA ALA A 85 8.46 9.90 -1.26
C ALA A 85 9.26 8.61 -1.14
N MET A 86 9.92 8.45 -0.01
CA MET A 86 10.66 7.23 0.34
C MET A 86 10.33 6.81 1.75
N PRO A 87 10.24 5.49 2.03
CA PRO A 87 10.04 5.01 3.37
C PRO A 87 11.35 5.10 4.18
N PHE A 88 11.23 5.61 5.40
CA PHE A 88 12.16 5.32 6.48
C PHE A 88 11.63 4.16 7.32
N VAL A 89 12.54 3.37 7.88
CA VAL A 89 12.18 2.26 8.77
C VAL A 89 12.97 2.33 10.07
N LYS A 90 12.40 1.79 11.14
CA LYS A 90 13.15 1.49 12.37
C LYS A 90 12.68 0.16 12.97
N PRO A 91 13.50 -0.50 13.80
CA PRO A 91 13.03 -1.65 14.57
C PRO A 91 11.87 -1.23 15.47
N SER A 92 10.80 -2.01 15.51
CA SER A 92 9.61 -1.73 16.33
C SER A 92 9.82 -1.94 17.83
N GLY A 93 10.98 -2.48 18.22
CA GLY A 93 11.29 -2.93 19.58
C GLY A 93 10.79 -4.34 19.88
N ALA A 94 10.09 -5.00 18.95
CA ALA A 94 9.77 -6.42 19.06
C ALA A 94 11.06 -7.26 19.11
N ALA A 95 11.09 -8.26 20.00
CA ALA A 95 12.21 -9.18 20.05
C ALA A 95 12.27 -9.99 18.73
N PRO A 96 13.48 -10.17 18.16
CA PRO A 96 13.64 -11.06 17.01
C PRO A 96 13.14 -12.47 17.34
N PRO A 97 12.54 -13.18 16.36
CA PRO A 97 12.23 -14.59 16.53
C PRO A 97 13.48 -15.41 16.94
N ASP A 98 13.28 -16.48 17.69
CA ASP A 98 14.37 -17.32 18.21
C ASP A 98 15.38 -17.69 17.11
N GLY A 99 16.65 -17.42 17.39
CA GLY A 99 17.76 -17.71 16.47
C GLY A 99 17.96 -16.68 15.34
N LYS A 100 17.17 -15.61 15.26
CA LYS A 100 17.36 -14.53 14.28
C LYS A 100 18.10 -13.33 14.88
N GLY A 101 18.94 -12.70 14.04
CA GLY A 101 19.61 -11.44 14.36
C GLY A 101 18.66 -10.23 14.30
N PRO A 102 19.18 -9.01 14.53
CA PRO A 102 18.39 -7.78 14.41
C PRO A 102 17.78 -7.65 13.02
N ILE A 103 16.64 -6.98 12.92
CA ILE A 103 15.89 -6.86 11.65
C ILE A 103 16.62 -6.00 10.59
N LEU A 104 17.45 -5.06 11.05
CA LEU A 104 18.28 -4.20 10.22
C LEU A 104 19.76 -4.38 10.57
N LYS A 105 20.63 -4.26 9.58
CA LYS A 105 22.08 -4.32 9.78
C LYS A 105 22.81 -3.48 8.74
N ALA A 106 23.86 -2.78 9.16
CA ALA A 106 24.67 -1.99 8.23
C ALA A 106 25.32 -2.88 7.15
N PRO A 107 25.54 -2.35 5.93
CA PRO A 107 26.31 -3.04 4.90
C PRO A 107 27.68 -3.49 5.41
N ALA A 108 28.13 -4.67 4.98
CA ALA A 108 29.46 -5.18 5.34
C ALA A 108 30.58 -4.44 4.60
N SER A 109 30.29 -3.97 3.39
CA SER A 109 31.15 -3.15 2.54
C SER A 109 30.32 -2.55 1.40
N TRP A 110 30.95 -1.84 0.49
CA TRP A 110 30.31 -1.23 -0.67
C TRP A 110 31.07 -1.62 -1.94
N THR A 111 30.32 -2.00 -2.97
CA THR A 111 30.84 -2.30 -4.31
C THR A 111 30.65 -1.07 -5.17
N TRP A 112 31.73 -0.57 -5.79
CA TRP A 112 31.65 0.50 -6.76
C TRP A 112 30.86 0.05 -8.00
N MET A 113 29.95 0.91 -8.49
CA MET A 113 29.06 0.60 -9.61
C MET A 113 29.26 1.56 -10.79
N TYR A 114 29.51 2.83 -10.50
CA TYR A 114 29.65 3.90 -11.48
C TYR A 114 30.27 5.13 -10.81
N ASP A 115 31.02 5.93 -11.56
CA ASP A 115 31.34 7.31 -11.23
C ASP A 115 31.34 8.16 -12.50
N ASP A 116 31.28 9.47 -12.32
CA ASP A 116 31.20 10.44 -13.40
C ASP A 116 32.57 10.89 -13.94
N SER A 117 33.64 10.13 -13.70
CA SER A 117 34.98 10.49 -14.18
C SER A 117 34.96 10.76 -15.68
N GLY A 118 35.50 11.92 -16.07
CA GLY A 118 35.57 12.35 -17.46
C GLY A 118 34.27 12.90 -18.03
N ALA A 119 33.15 12.81 -17.31
CA ALA A 119 31.88 13.38 -17.74
C ALA A 119 31.86 14.90 -17.62
N HIS A 120 32.66 15.46 -16.70
CA HIS A 120 32.70 16.90 -16.39
C HIS A 120 31.34 17.46 -15.98
N ALA A 121 30.55 16.67 -15.25
CA ALA A 121 29.32 17.15 -14.64
C ALA A 121 29.62 18.27 -13.63
N HIS A 122 28.67 19.18 -13.43
CA HIS A 122 28.78 20.25 -12.44
C HIS A 122 28.76 19.71 -11.00
N MET A 123 28.14 18.55 -10.78
CA MET A 123 28.09 17.86 -9.49
C MET A 123 28.56 16.42 -9.63
N ALA A 124 29.80 16.17 -9.20
CA ALA A 124 30.39 14.83 -9.29
C ALA A 124 29.81 13.87 -8.26
N GLY A 125 29.77 12.59 -8.62
CA GLY A 125 29.13 11.57 -7.82
C GLY A 125 29.55 10.15 -8.17
N THR A 126 29.49 9.28 -7.17
CA THR A 126 29.82 7.87 -7.32
C THR A 126 28.67 7.00 -6.82
N CYS A 127 28.24 6.06 -7.64
CA CYS A 127 27.21 5.08 -7.27
C CYS A 127 27.86 3.84 -6.65
N TYR A 128 27.31 3.40 -5.53
CA TYR A 128 27.71 2.19 -4.84
C TYR A 128 26.54 1.26 -4.60
N ARG A 129 26.83 -0.03 -4.68
CA ARG A 129 25.96 -1.10 -4.24
C ARG A 129 26.40 -1.59 -2.86
N PRO A 130 25.54 -1.54 -1.84
CA PRO A 130 25.85 -2.13 -0.53
C PRO A 130 26.04 -3.64 -0.65
N VAL A 131 27.05 -4.18 0.04
CA VAL A 131 27.26 -5.61 0.21
C VAL A 131 26.58 -6.05 1.51
N PRO A 132 25.45 -6.78 1.46
CA PRO A 132 24.74 -7.14 2.67
C PRO A 132 25.52 -8.20 3.48
N PRO A 133 25.47 -8.15 4.82
CA PRO A 133 25.93 -9.25 5.67
C PRO A 133 25.15 -10.54 5.40
N ALA A 134 25.71 -11.69 5.76
CA ALA A 134 25.02 -12.98 5.64
C ALA A 134 23.66 -12.98 6.38
N GLY A 135 22.60 -13.44 5.71
CA GLY A 135 21.21 -13.45 6.20
C GLY A 135 20.45 -12.12 6.00
N TYR A 136 21.04 -11.17 5.26
CA TYR A 136 20.44 -9.87 4.94
C TYR A 136 20.50 -9.62 3.43
N VAL A 137 19.68 -8.69 2.96
CA VAL A 137 19.66 -8.19 1.59
C VAL A 137 19.69 -6.67 1.56
N ALA A 138 20.24 -6.13 0.48
CA ALA A 138 20.10 -4.71 0.16
C ALA A 138 18.96 -4.51 -0.85
N LEU A 139 18.22 -3.42 -0.71
CA LEU A 139 17.06 -3.15 -1.57
C LEU A 139 17.38 -2.24 -2.75
N GLY A 140 18.41 -1.38 -2.64
CA GLY A 140 18.82 -0.49 -3.71
C GLY A 140 20.26 -0.01 -3.60
N ASP A 141 20.71 0.66 -4.66
CA ASP A 141 22.00 1.32 -4.73
C ASP A 141 21.90 2.76 -4.18
N ALA A 142 23.04 3.40 -3.92
CA ALA A 142 23.09 4.78 -3.44
C ALA A 142 24.21 5.57 -4.11
N PHE A 143 23.99 6.86 -4.32
CA PHE A 143 25.03 7.79 -4.74
C PHE A 143 25.68 8.45 -3.52
N THR A 144 26.96 8.77 -3.65
CA THR A 144 27.69 9.68 -2.76
C THR A 144 28.07 10.92 -3.55
N ASP A 145 28.06 12.08 -2.87
CA ASP A 145 28.73 13.26 -3.39
C ASP A 145 30.23 13.03 -3.61
N GLY A 146 30.80 13.76 -4.57
CA GLY A 146 32.21 13.63 -4.92
C GLY A 146 32.81 14.86 -5.58
N VAL A 147 34.10 14.75 -5.87
CA VAL A 147 34.82 15.61 -6.83
C VAL A 147 35.19 14.74 -8.02
N ASP A 148 35.14 15.29 -9.25
CA ASP A 148 35.51 14.58 -10.48
C ASP A 148 36.83 13.80 -10.31
N GLY A 149 36.81 12.51 -10.65
CA GLY A 149 37.94 11.60 -10.49
C GLY A 149 38.25 11.13 -9.05
N THR A 150 37.37 11.40 -8.08
CA THR A 150 37.51 10.92 -6.70
C THR A 150 36.36 10.00 -6.30
N HIS A 151 36.70 8.78 -5.87
CA HIS A 151 35.71 7.80 -5.43
C HIS A 151 35.55 7.91 -3.91
N ARG A 152 34.48 8.58 -3.45
CA ARG A 152 34.16 8.66 -2.03
C ARG A 152 33.36 7.44 -1.60
N VAL A 153 34.02 6.42 -1.07
CA VAL A 153 33.31 5.24 -0.53
C VAL A 153 32.40 5.69 0.64
N PRO A 154 31.14 5.23 0.70
CA PRO A 154 30.24 5.54 1.80
C PRO A 154 30.85 5.20 3.16
N ASP A 155 30.88 6.16 4.08
CA ASP A 155 31.36 5.96 5.44
C ASP A 155 30.19 5.57 6.37
N PRO A 156 30.13 4.32 6.86
CA PRO A 156 29.05 3.85 7.72
C PRO A 156 29.06 4.50 9.11
N ALA A 157 30.04 5.34 9.46
CA ALA A 157 30.09 6.08 10.71
C ALA A 157 29.50 7.51 10.60
N THR A 158 29.22 8.00 9.39
CA THR A 158 28.77 9.39 9.17
C THR A 158 27.45 9.47 8.44
N TRP A 159 26.65 10.48 8.76
CA TRP A 159 25.45 10.81 7.98
C TRP A 159 25.81 11.09 6.51
N PRO A 160 25.01 10.64 5.53
CA PRO A 160 23.76 9.87 5.67
C PRO A 160 23.95 8.36 5.80
N PHE A 161 25.14 7.84 5.53
CA PHE A 161 25.38 6.40 5.38
C PHE A 161 25.46 5.60 6.68
N SER A 162 25.63 6.27 7.83
CA SER A 162 25.41 5.65 9.14
C SER A 162 23.97 5.19 9.37
N HIS A 163 23.04 5.66 8.53
CA HIS A 163 21.63 5.31 8.58
C HIS A 163 21.15 4.49 7.37
N PHE A 164 22.07 4.07 6.50
CA PHE A 164 21.75 3.12 5.43
C PHE A 164 21.79 1.68 5.99
N MET A 165 20.74 0.90 5.77
CA MET A 165 20.65 -0.47 6.30
C MET A 165 20.28 -1.51 5.25
N CYS A 166 20.80 -2.71 5.43
CA CYS A 166 20.30 -3.94 4.83
C CYS A 166 19.20 -4.54 5.71
N VAL A 167 18.26 -5.25 5.09
CA VAL A 167 17.09 -5.86 5.75
C VAL A 167 17.31 -7.37 5.88
N ARG A 168 16.89 -7.96 7.00
CA ARG A 168 16.95 -9.42 7.18
C ARG A 168 16.14 -10.12 6.09
N GLU A 169 16.66 -11.22 5.55
CA GLU A 169 16.12 -11.87 4.33
C GLU A 169 14.65 -12.28 4.42
N ASP A 170 14.14 -12.60 5.62
CA ASP A 170 12.74 -12.96 5.87
C ASP A 170 11.77 -11.76 5.87
N TYR A 171 12.29 -10.54 5.82
CA TYR A 171 11.54 -9.30 5.60
C TYR A 171 11.80 -8.71 4.22
N ALA A 172 12.38 -9.49 3.32
CA ALA A 172 12.53 -9.12 1.93
C ALA A 172 11.88 -10.14 1.01
N HIS A 173 11.52 -9.71 -0.18
CA HIS A 173 11.06 -10.57 -1.25
C HIS A 173 11.69 -10.13 -2.56
N ALA A 174 11.91 -11.08 -3.47
CA ALA A 174 12.33 -10.75 -4.82
C ALA A 174 11.25 -9.88 -5.48
N GLY A 175 11.61 -8.67 -5.88
CA GLY A 175 10.77 -7.79 -6.68
C GLY A 175 10.96 -8.04 -8.17
N SER A 176 10.67 -7.02 -8.96
CA SER A 176 10.97 -6.97 -10.38
C SER A 176 11.69 -5.67 -10.74
N TYR A 177 12.35 -5.66 -11.90
CA TYR A 177 12.80 -4.42 -12.49
C TYR A 177 11.58 -3.70 -13.09
N GLY A 178 11.34 -2.48 -12.62
CA GLY A 178 10.28 -1.60 -13.08
C GLY A 178 10.74 -0.76 -14.28
N ALA A 179 10.30 0.49 -14.29
CA ALA A 179 10.65 1.42 -15.36
C ALA A 179 12.16 1.64 -15.46
N TRP A 180 12.63 1.76 -16.71
CA TRP A 180 13.90 2.41 -16.98
C TRP A 180 13.83 3.86 -16.49
N ILE A 181 14.81 4.31 -15.71
CA ILE A 181 14.82 5.66 -15.15
C ILE A 181 15.65 6.59 -16.02
N TRP A 182 16.96 6.33 -16.13
CA TRP A 182 17.84 7.08 -17.02
C TRP A 182 19.09 6.27 -17.38
N ASN A 183 19.79 6.67 -18.45
CA ASN A 183 21.17 6.28 -18.75
C ASN A 183 22.03 7.51 -19.08
N ASP A 184 23.33 7.44 -18.82
CA ASP A 184 24.23 8.57 -19.04
C ASP A 184 24.75 8.61 -20.49
N ASP A 185 23.97 8.15 -21.46
CA ASP A 185 24.39 8.10 -22.85
C ASP A 185 24.80 9.50 -23.34
N HIS A 186 26.01 9.59 -23.90
CA HIS A 186 26.70 10.82 -24.33
C HIS A 186 27.18 11.76 -23.21
N SER A 187 27.21 11.32 -21.94
CA SER A 187 27.82 12.05 -20.82
C SER A 187 29.32 12.32 -20.98
N LYS A 188 29.97 11.70 -21.98
CA LYS A 188 31.44 11.68 -22.19
C LYS A 188 32.23 11.06 -21.03
N GLY A 189 31.54 10.49 -20.03
CA GLY A 189 32.16 9.77 -18.93
C GLY A 189 32.89 8.51 -19.39
N ASP A 190 33.86 8.10 -18.57
CA ASP A 190 34.66 6.90 -18.80
C ASP A 190 33.86 5.61 -18.54
N TYR A 191 32.74 5.71 -17.82
CA TYR A 191 31.87 4.61 -17.43
C TYR A 191 30.43 4.86 -17.88
N ALA A 192 29.67 3.78 -18.05
CA ALA A 192 28.26 3.84 -18.39
C ALA A 192 27.39 3.56 -17.16
N PHE A 193 26.28 4.28 -17.08
CA PHE A 193 25.24 4.17 -16.08
C PHE A 193 23.92 3.83 -16.75
N THR A 194 23.17 2.92 -16.14
CA THR A 194 21.73 2.78 -16.41
C THR A 194 21.03 2.41 -15.12
N GLY A 195 20.07 3.26 -14.71
CA GLY A 195 19.25 3.07 -13.52
C GLY A 195 17.91 2.43 -13.83
N TRP A 196 17.54 1.39 -13.10
CA TRP A 196 16.25 0.72 -13.19
C TRP A 196 15.51 0.81 -11.87
N GLN A 197 14.22 1.15 -11.92
CA GLN A 197 13.37 1.18 -10.74
C GLN A 197 13.24 -0.23 -10.15
N VAL A 198 13.26 -0.32 -8.82
CA VAL A 198 12.88 -1.53 -8.10
C VAL A 198 11.37 -1.52 -7.88
N SER A 199 10.67 -2.55 -8.35
CA SER A 199 9.20 -2.64 -8.31
C SER A 199 8.71 -3.80 -7.45
N ALA A 200 7.57 -3.59 -6.79
CA ALA A 200 6.82 -4.64 -6.08
C ALA A 200 5.85 -5.40 -7.00
N ALA A 201 5.76 -5.03 -8.30
CA ALA A 201 4.95 -5.76 -9.26
C ALA A 201 5.44 -7.21 -9.41
N LEU A 202 4.49 -8.13 -9.34
CA LEU A 202 4.69 -9.51 -9.70
C LEU A 202 4.35 -9.70 -11.18
N PRO A 203 5.05 -10.62 -11.90
CA PRO A 203 4.63 -11.03 -13.23
C PRO A 203 3.17 -11.48 -13.24
N GLU A 204 2.48 -11.31 -14.37
CA GLU A 204 1.08 -11.71 -14.50
C GLU A 204 0.90 -13.20 -14.15
N GLY A 205 -0.07 -13.49 -13.26
CA GLY A 205 -0.35 -14.84 -12.76
C GLY A 205 0.63 -15.36 -11.71
N ALA A 206 1.66 -14.61 -11.34
CA ALA A 206 2.53 -14.96 -10.22
C ALA A 206 1.85 -14.65 -8.89
N THR A 207 1.85 -15.62 -7.99
CA THR A 207 1.53 -15.48 -6.57
C THR A 207 2.80 -15.71 -5.75
N PHE A 208 2.84 -15.25 -4.51
CA PHE A 208 3.90 -15.65 -3.59
C PHE A 208 3.29 -16.35 -2.36
N SER A 209 4.06 -17.24 -1.73
CA SER A 209 3.53 -18.22 -0.76
C SER A 209 2.85 -17.62 0.47
N ASP A 210 3.14 -16.36 0.79
CA ASP A 210 2.57 -15.61 1.90
C ASP A 210 1.58 -14.51 1.46
N GLU A 211 1.06 -14.62 0.23
CA GLU A 211 -0.02 -13.76 -0.27
C GLU A 211 -1.21 -13.80 0.70
N GLY A 212 -1.70 -12.62 1.09
CA GLY A 212 -2.72 -12.46 2.13
C GLY A 212 -2.20 -12.49 3.57
N ARG A 213 -0.89 -12.57 3.80
CA ARG A 213 -0.28 -12.37 5.14
C ARG A 213 0.83 -11.34 5.14
N ARG A 214 1.51 -11.17 4.01
CA ARG A 214 2.58 -10.18 3.85
C ARG A 214 2.29 -9.27 2.68
N MET A 215 2.66 -8.01 2.81
CA MET A 215 2.59 -6.97 1.79
C MET A 215 3.98 -6.75 1.23
N LEU A 216 4.10 -6.68 -0.09
CA LEU A 216 5.34 -6.27 -0.75
C LEU A 216 5.32 -4.75 -0.90
N LEU A 217 6.36 -4.06 -0.43
CA LEU A 217 6.50 -2.60 -0.51
C LEU A 217 7.85 -2.25 -1.14
N ALA A 218 7.82 -1.68 -2.35
CA ALA A 218 8.99 -1.09 -2.97
C ALA A 218 9.35 0.20 -2.25
N VAL A 219 10.65 0.40 -2.01
CA VAL A 219 11.14 1.54 -1.22
C VAL A 219 11.47 2.77 -2.09
N ASN A 220 10.90 2.84 -3.30
CA ASN A 220 11.17 3.87 -4.29
C ASN A 220 12.69 4.09 -4.52
N THR A 221 13.36 2.99 -4.87
CA THR A 221 14.81 2.97 -5.11
C THR A 221 15.12 2.37 -6.48
N PHE A 222 16.41 2.29 -6.79
CA PHE A 222 16.91 1.83 -8.07
C PHE A 222 18.05 0.82 -7.88
N LEU A 223 18.30 0.09 -8.96
CA LEU A 223 19.52 -0.68 -9.14
C LEU A 223 20.19 -0.26 -10.43
N THR A 224 21.49 -0.01 -10.34
CA THR A 224 22.36 0.30 -11.45
C THR A 224 22.82 -0.98 -12.12
N ASP A 225 22.92 -0.92 -13.43
CA ASP A 225 23.52 -1.95 -14.25
C ASP A 225 24.93 -1.53 -14.68
N PRO A 226 26.01 -2.12 -14.13
CA PRO A 226 27.39 -1.69 -14.38
C PRO A 226 27.94 -2.14 -15.74
N ARG A 227 27.07 -2.39 -16.74
CA ARG A 227 27.50 -2.81 -18.09
C ARG A 227 28.14 -1.64 -18.84
N THR A 228 29.10 -1.93 -19.71
CA THR A 228 29.77 -0.95 -20.61
C THR A 228 28.87 -0.44 -21.76
N SER A 229 27.56 -0.56 -21.63
CA SER A 229 26.57 -0.23 -22.66
C SER A 229 25.34 0.37 -21.99
N HIS A 230 24.53 1.13 -22.73
CA HIS A 230 23.28 1.72 -22.27
C HIS A 230 22.07 0.83 -22.66
N PRO A 231 21.80 -0.31 -21.99
CA PRO A 231 20.73 -1.22 -22.37
C PRO A 231 19.36 -0.53 -22.22
N SER A 232 18.49 -0.73 -23.20
CA SER A 232 17.08 -0.32 -23.15
C SER A 232 16.17 -1.41 -22.58
N THR A 233 16.74 -2.53 -22.10
CA THR A 233 15.99 -3.67 -21.55
C THR A 233 16.41 -3.96 -20.12
N PRO A 234 15.46 -4.32 -19.23
CA PRO A 234 15.77 -4.60 -17.84
C PRO A 234 16.82 -5.70 -17.68
N PRO A 235 17.74 -5.58 -16.71
CA PRO A 235 18.70 -6.63 -16.42
C PRO A 235 18.02 -7.87 -15.84
N THR A 236 18.73 -9.00 -15.85
CA THR A 236 18.32 -10.25 -15.19
C THR A 236 19.10 -10.50 -13.90
N SER A 237 20.10 -9.66 -13.60
CA SER A 237 20.95 -9.76 -12.43
C SER A 237 21.51 -8.38 -12.05
N PRO A 238 21.65 -8.06 -10.75
CA PRO A 238 21.22 -8.89 -9.61
C PRO A 238 19.69 -8.98 -9.48
N THR A 239 19.20 -9.82 -8.58
CA THR A 239 17.77 -9.84 -8.24
C THR A 239 17.39 -8.54 -7.52
N PRO A 240 16.36 -7.79 -7.96
CA PRO A 240 15.81 -6.68 -7.20
C PRO A 240 15.06 -7.19 -5.97
N TYR A 241 15.15 -6.48 -4.84
CA TYR A 241 14.47 -6.83 -3.60
C TYR A 241 13.59 -5.69 -3.10
N VAL A 242 12.42 -6.05 -2.57
CA VAL A 242 11.48 -5.14 -1.91
C VAL A 242 11.24 -5.57 -0.47
N LEU A 243 10.69 -4.68 0.35
CA LEU A 243 10.25 -5.06 1.70
C LEU A 243 9.09 -6.05 1.60
N SER A 244 9.11 -7.06 2.46
CA SER A 244 8.01 -7.98 2.70
C SER A 244 7.56 -7.77 4.14
N LEU A 245 6.39 -7.17 4.36
CA LEU A 245 5.92 -6.71 5.67
C LEU A 245 4.71 -7.54 6.12
N PRO A 246 4.68 -8.09 7.34
CA PRO A 246 3.49 -8.79 7.83
C PRO A 246 2.34 -7.79 8.06
N VAL A 247 1.14 -8.11 7.55
CA VAL A 247 -0.05 -7.25 7.70
C VAL A 247 -1.14 -7.99 8.45
N GLN A 248 -1.64 -7.35 9.51
CA GLN A 248 -2.71 -7.88 10.35
C GLN A 248 -3.98 -7.06 10.17
N GLY A 249 -5.11 -7.77 10.00
CA GLY A 249 -6.43 -7.17 10.07
C GLY A 249 -6.91 -7.11 11.52
N THR A 250 -7.74 -6.11 11.82
CA THR A 250 -8.46 -6.00 13.09
C THR A 250 -9.90 -6.41 12.86
N SER A 251 -10.46 -7.23 13.76
CA SER A 251 -11.90 -7.51 13.80
C SER A 251 -12.51 -6.95 15.07
N THR A 252 -13.65 -6.29 14.94
CA THR A 252 -14.41 -5.79 16.10
C THR A 252 -15.42 -6.81 16.62
N GLY A 253 -15.73 -7.85 15.83
CA GLY A 253 -16.82 -8.80 16.11
C GLY A 253 -18.21 -8.19 15.99
N ASN A 254 -18.33 -6.91 15.59
CA ASN A 254 -19.62 -6.26 15.42
C ASN A 254 -20.34 -6.84 14.20
N THR A 255 -21.60 -7.22 14.37
CA THR A 255 -22.45 -7.66 13.26
C THR A 255 -23.75 -6.85 13.33
N PRO A 256 -24.27 -6.33 12.22
CA PRO A 256 -25.54 -5.62 12.24
C PRO A 256 -26.65 -6.57 12.66
N ALA A 257 -27.59 -6.09 13.47
CA ALA A 257 -28.78 -6.86 13.82
C ALA A 257 -29.57 -7.19 12.55
N VAL A 258 -30.08 -8.42 12.46
CA VAL A 258 -30.99 -8.81 11.38
C VAL A 258 -32.22 -7.88 11.41
N PRO A 259 -32.58 -7.21 10.31
CA PRO A 259 -33.72 -6.30 10.27
C PRO A 259 -35.00 -7.04 10.63
N GLN A 260 -35.88 -6.35 11.37
CA GLN A 260 -37.21 -6.85 11.68
C GLN A 260 -38.24 -5.79 11.33
N LEU A 261 -39.34 -6.20 10.71
CA LEU A 261 -40.46 -5.33 10.40
C LEU A 261 -41.31 -5.15 11.66
N THR A 262 -41.43 -3.92 12.13
CA THR A 262 -42.18 -3.60 13.37
C THR A 262 -43.44 -2.78 13.13
N SER A 263 -43.70 -2.40 11.87
CA SER A 263 -44.88 -1.66 11.45
C SER A 263 -45.14 -1.83 9.95
N GLN A 264 -46.30 -1.36 9.49
CA GLN A 264 -46.63 -1.30 8.06
C GLN A 264 -45.98 -0.12 7.30
N THR A 265 -45.02 0.57 7.91
CA THR A 265 -44.28 1.66 7.26
C THR A 265 -43.01 1.10 6.61
N GLN A 266 -42.71 1.57 5.39
CA GLN A 266 -41.50 1.19 4.69
C GLN A 266 -40.25 1.53 5.54
N PRO A 267 -39.37 0.55 5.81
CA PRO A 267 -38.10 0.80 6.48
C PRO A 267 -37.17 1.71 5.68
N ALA A 268 -36.11 2.20 6.32
CA ALA A 268 -35.03 2.87 5.60
C ALA A 268 -34.38 1.91 4.58
N GLU A 269 -33.83 2.46 3.49
CA GLU A 269 -33.17 1.70 2.44
C GLU A 269 -31.99 0.87 2.97
N TYR A 270 -31.26 1.38 3.97
CA TYR A 270 -30.20 0.63 4.63
C TYR A 270 -30.35 0.65 6.15
N THR A 271 -29.96 -0.43 6.80
CA THR A 271 -29.72 -0.39 8.25
C THR A 271 -28.48 0.42 8.58
N THR A 272 -28.34 0.81 9.84
CA THR A 272 -27.08 1.36 10.36
C THR A 272 -25.94 0.39 10.09
N ALA A 273 -24.87 0.88 9.48
CA ALA A 273 -23.69 0.09 9.19
C ALA A 273 -22.85 -0.13 10.46
N THR A 274 -22.21 -1.29 10.54
CA THR A 274 -21.19 -1.59 11.55
C THR A 274 -19.87 -1.90 10.87
N VAL A 275 -18.76 -1.34 11.36
CA VAL A 275 -17.41 -1.75 10.94
C VAL A 275 -17.07 -3.05 11.65
N ASP A 276 -16.87 -4.13 10.89
CA ASP A 276 -16.59 -5.46 11.41
C ASP A 276 -15.12 -5.88 11.22
N TYR A 277 -14.47 -5.39 10.16
CA TYR A 277 -13.04 -5.56 9.90
C TYR A 277 -12.38 -4.26 9.44
N SER A 278 -11.09 -4.12 9.74
CA SER A 278 -10.24 -3.06 9.21
C SER A 278 -8.79 -3.49 9.03
N VAL A 279 -8.06 -2.82 8.14
CA VAL A 279 -6.63 -3.05 7.89
C VAL A 279 -5.93 -1.74 7.53
N VAL A 280 -4.70 -1.56 8.00
CA VAL A 280 -3.91 -0.35 7.75
C VAL A 280 -2.87 -0.60 6.66
N VAL A 281 -2.87 0.27 5.65
CA VAL A 281 -1.98 0.21 4.48
C VAL A 281 -1.29 1.56 4.27
N PRO A 282 -0.05 1.60 3.73
CA PRO A 282 0.60 2.87 3.42
C PRO A 282 -0.15 3.58 2.30
N PHE A 283 -0.05 4.91 2.26
CA PHE A 283 -0.67 5.73 1.22
C PHE A 283 -0.22 5.34 -0.20
N THR A 284 0.95 4.70 -0.34
CA THR A 284 1.46 4.24 -1.64
C THR A 284 0.56 3.20 -2.31
N GLY A 285 -0.32 2.53 -1.56
CA GLY A 285 -1.32 1.59 -2.06
C GLY A 285 -2.69 2.18 -2.35
N ILE A 286 -2.90 3.48 -2.11
CA ILE A 286 -4.20 4.16 -2.24
C ILE A 286 -4.06 5.39 -3.14
N THR A 287 -4.94 5.49 -4.13
CA THR A 287 -5.07 6.72 -4.93
C THR A 287 -5.96 7.71 -4.17
N ASP A 288 -5.37 8.83 -3.75
CA ASP A 288 -6.07 9.96 -3.13
C ASP A 288 -5.57 11.24 -3.79
N THR A 289 -6.34 11.79 -4.71
CA THR A 289 -5.96 12.98 -5.49
C THR A 289 -6.26 14.29 -4.78
N GLU A 290 -6.93 14.27 -3.62
CA GLU A 290 -7.26 15.49 -2.88
C GLU A 290 -6.10 15.96 -1.99
N LEU A 291 -5.18 15.06 -1.63
CA LEU A 291 -3.99 15.38 -0.84
C LEU A 291 -2.74 15.38 -1.72
N SER A 292 -1.90 16.39 -1.56
CA SER A 292 -0.52 16.37 -2.06
C SER A 292 0.30 15.30 -1.34
N LEU A 293 1.46 14.93 -1.91
CA LEU A 293 2.31 13.92 -1.29
C LEU A 293 2.80 14.35 0.09
N THR A 294 3.18 15.61 0.27
CA THR A 294 3.57 16.16 1.58
C THR A 294 2.41 16.10 2.58
N GLN A 295 1.19 16.43 2.15
CA GLN A 295 0.00 16.30 3.02
C GLN A 295 -0.25 14.83 3.43
N LYS A 296 0.03 13.88 2.53
CA LYS A 296 -0.01 12.45 2.87
C LYS A 296 1.08 12.10 3.87
N THR A 297 2.35 12.39 3.61
CA THR A 297 3.45 11.99 4.52
C THR A 297 3.34 12.61 5.91
N ASP A 298 2.81 13.83 6.03
CA ASP A 298 2.70 14.54 7.30
C ASP A 298 1.39 14.26 8.06
N GLY A 299 0.33 13.91 7.34
CA GLY A 299 -1.05 13.95 7.83
C GLY A 299 -1.91 12.72 7.50
N SER A 300 -1.45 11.80 6.65
CA SER A 300 -2.12 10.54 6.31
C SER A 300 -1.17 9.56 5.62
N ALA A 301 -0.04 9.24 6.25
CA ALA A 301 0.95 8.35 5.66
C ALA A 301 0.42 6.91 5.56
N PHE A 302 -0.58 6.60 6.39
CA PHE A 302 -1.25 5.32 6.47
C PHE A 302 -2.76 5.52 6.42
N TYR A 303 -3.41 4.73 5.57
CA TYR A 303 -4.85 4.70 5.38
C TYR A 303 -5.43 3.46 6.03
N THR A 304 -6.67 3.56 6.52
CA THR A 304 -7.42 2.40 6.99
C THR A 304 -8.41 1.99 5.93
N VAL A 305 -8.37 0.73 5.49
CA VAL A 305 -9.43 0.13 4.67
C VAL A 305 -10.35 -0.64 5.60
N GLU A 306 -11.61 -0.25 5.65
CA GLU A 306 -12.64 -0.88 6.47
C GLU A 306 -13.57 -1.74 5.63
N ARG A 307 -14.09 -2.80 6.24
CA ARG A 307 -15.30 -3.46 5.79
C ARG A 307 -16.44 -3.01 6.69
N GLN A 308 -17.44 -2.40 6.07
CA GLN A 308 -18.72 -2.12 6.70
C GLN A 308 -19.73 -3.20 6.34
N ASN A 309 -20.53 -3.59 7.31
CA ASN A 309 -21.59 -4.59 7.18
C ASN A 309 -22.94 -3.95 7.54
N ARG A 310 -23.95 -4.17 6.69
CA ARG A 310 -25.32 -3.65 6.83
C ARG A 310 -26.31 -4.51 6.05
N TYR A 311 -27.60 -4.18 6.13
CA TYR A 311 -28.62 -4.72 5.26
C TYR A 311 -29.18 -3.64 4.34
N HIS A 312 -29.44 -4.01 3.09
CA HIS A 312 -30.10 -3.22 2.05
C HIS A 312 -31.54 -3.71 1.89
N LEU A 313 -32.53 -2.83 1.97
CA LEU A 313 -33.94 -3.10 1.70
C LEU A 313 -34.16 -3.22 0.19
N VAL A 314 -34.25 -4.45 -0.29
CA VAL A 314 -34.43 -4.78 -1.71
C VAL A 314 -35.86 -4.51 -2.16
N ASP A 315 -36.84 -4.84 -1.32
CA ASP A 315 -38.26 -4.59 -1.63
C ASP A 315 -39.10 -4.48 -0.36
N PHE A 316 -40.21 -3.76 -0.49
CA PHE A 316 -41.22 -3.60 0.56
C PHE A 316 -42.61 -3.59 -0.05
N GLY A 317 -43.56 -4.27 0.60
CA GLY A 317 -44.95 -4.29 0.18
C GLY A 317 -45.91 -4.30 1.36
N THR A 318 -47.09 -3.74 1.14
CA THR A 318 -48.21 -3.78 2.09
C THR A 318 -49.43 -4.39 1.43
N ASN A 319 -50.07 -5.34 2.11
CA ASN A 319 -51.33 -5.94 1.71
C ASN A 319 -52.42 -5.51 2.69
N THR A 320 -53.30 -4.62 2.24
CA THR A 320 -54.45 -4.13 3.02
C THR A 320 -55.70 -4.99 2.85
N SER A 321 -55.65 -6.04 2.04
CA SER A 321 -56.78 -6.94 1.81
C SER A 321 -56.89 -8.01 2.89
N ASN A 322 -58.09 -8.59 3.04
CA ASN A 322 -58.35 -9.69 3.98
C ASN A 322 -57.93 -11.07 3.44
N THR A 323 -57.20 -11.10 2.32
CA THR A 323 -56.74 -12.33 1.67
C THR A 323 -55.24 -12.25 1.44
N ASP A 324 -54.56 -13.37 1.56
CA ASP A 324 -53.13 -13.44 1.23
C ASP A 324 -52.91 -13.06 -0.23
N ASN A 325 -51.89 -12.26 -0.49
CA ASN A 325 -51.39 -11.97 -1.81
C ASN A 325 -50.10 -12.78 -1.99
N PRO A 326 -50.00 -13.65 -3.01
CA PRO A 326 -48.77 -14.42 -3.26
C PRO A 326 -47.55 -13.53 -3.53
N GLY A 327 -47.77 -12.23 -3.76
CA GLY A 327 -46.73 -11.24 -3.93
C GLY A 327 -46.12 -11.29 -5.32
N ASN A 328 -45.13 -10.43 -5.53
CA ASN A 328 -44.33 -10.44 -6.75
C ASN A 328 -43.03 -11.21 -6.52
N THR A 329 -42.47 -11.75 -7.60
CA THR A 329 -41.06 -12.16 -7.64
C THR A 329 -40.18 -10.95 -7.93
N ARG A 330 -39.03 -10.86 -7.25
CA ARG A 330 -38.01 -9.83 -7.45
C ARG A 330 -36.72 -10.43 -7.97
N GLN A 331 -36.13 -9.72 -8.92
CA GLN A 331 -34.77 -9.96 -9.40
C GLN A 331 -33.84 -9.12 -8.52
N VAL A 332 -32.96 -9.78 -7.76
CA VAL A 332 -32.00 -9.14 -6.86
C VAL A 332 -30.62 -9.30 -7.45
N SER A 333 -30.01 -8.20 -7.89
CA SER A 333 -28.62 -8.19 -8.34
C SER A 333 -27.70 -8.20 -7.12
N VAL A 334 -26.81 -9.20 -7.07
CA VAL A 334 -25.85 -9.40 -5.98
C VAL A 334 -24.43 -9.46 -6.53
N GLY A 335 -23.45 -9.34 -5.65
CA GLY A 335 -22.03 -9.25 -6.00
C GLY A 335 -21.62 -7.88 -6.50
N ILE A 336 -20.44 -7.83 -7.11
CA ILE A 336 -19.86 -6.60 -7.66
C ILE A 336 -19.50 -6.81 -9.13
N SER A 337 -19.98 -5.91 -9.98
CA SER A 337 -19.70 -5.98 -11.42
C SER A 337 -18.28 -5.54 -11.74
N ASP A 338 -17.75 -6.01 -12.88
CA ASP A 338 -16.44 -5.57 -13.38
C ASP A 338 -16.38 -4.06 -13.60
N SER A 339 -17.49 -3.43 -14.01
CA SER A 339 -17.57 -1.98 -14.21
C SER A 339 -17.48 -1.20 -12.90
N GLN A 340 -18.13 -1.68 -11.83
CA GLN A 340 -18.01 -1.10 -10.49
C GLN A 340 -16.57 -1.24 -9.98
N SER A 341 -16.01 -2.46 -10.04
CA SER A 341 -14.63 -2.72 -9.63
C SER A 341 -13.63 -1.86 -10.38
N SER A 342 -13.76 -1.77 -11.71
CA SER A 342 -12.84 -0.99 -12.55
C SER A 342 -12.90 0.50 -12.23
N THR A 343 -14.09 1.03 -11.98
CA THR A 343 -14.28 2.44 -11.61
C THR A 343 -13.64 2.71 -10.25
N PHE A 344 -13.90 1.87 -9.25
CA PHE A 344 -13.33 2.01 -7.91
C PHE A 344 -11.79 1.88 -7.92
N THR A 345 -11.26 0.95 -8.74
CA THR A 345 -9.82 0.75 -8.91
C THR A 345 -9.15 1.97 -9.53
N GLN A 346 -9.72 2.53 -10.61
CA GLN A 346 -9.16 3.71 -11.27
C GLN A 346 -9.18 4.93 -10.37
N THR A 347 -10.23 5.10 -9.56
CA THR A 347 -10.37 6.28 -8.69
C THR A 347 -9.52 6.17 -7.43
N TYR A 348 -9.46 5.00 -6.79
CA TYR A 348 -8.89 4.84 -5.44
C TYR A 348 -7.75 3.84 -5.31
N GLY A 349 -7.34 3.19 -6.41
CA GLY A 349 -6.28 2.17 -6.39
C GLY A 349 -6.69 0.88 -5.68
N LEU A 350 -7.99 0.67 -5.44
CA LEU A 350 -8.55 -0.50 -4.76
C LEU A 350 -9.40 -1.32 -5.71
N GLU A 351 -9.02 -2.57 -5.89
CA GLU A 351 -9.77 -3.56 -6.65
C GLU A 351 -10.70 -4.34 -5.72
N VAL A 352 -11.93 -4.62 -6.15
CA VAL A 352 -12.91 -5.41 -5.39
C VAL A 352 -13.65 -6.32 -6.36
N GLY A 353 -13.47 -7.64 -6.28
CA GLY A 353 -14.13 -8.56 -7.20
C GLY A 353 -14.00 -10.02 -6.84
N TYR A 354 -14.84 -10.87 -7.44
CA TYR A 354 -14.81 -12.32 -7.20
C TYR A 354 -13.43 -12.92 -7.47
N GLU A 355 -12.94 -12.83 -8.71
CA GLU A 355 -11.69 -13.49 -9.11
C GLU A 355 -10.46 -12.95 -8.39
N ARG A 356 -10.49 -11.68 -7.99
CA ARG A 356 -9.31 -10.93 -7.52
C ARG A 356 -9.34 -10.61 -6.03
N GLY A 357 -10.49 -10.75 -5.38
CA GLY A 357 -10.70 -10.32 -4.00
C GLY A 357 -10.59 -8.81 -3.83
N ILE A 358 -9.94 -8.37 -2.76
CA ILE A 358 -9.72 -6.96 -2.45
C ILE A 358 -8.23 -6.64 -2.58
N GLY A 359 -7.82 -6.07 -3.70
CA GLY A 359 -6.39 -5.85 -4.04
C GLY A 359 -5.97 -4.39 -3.99
N LEU A 360 -4.72 -4.13 -3.59
CA LEU A 360 -4.06 -2.84 -3.83
C LEU A 360 -3.48 -2.83 -5.25
N LYS A 361 -3.92 -1.87 -6.07
CA LYS A 361 -3.43 -1.64 -7.45
C LYS A 361 -3.18 -0.14 -7.67
N PRO A 362 -2.18 0.46 -7.02
CA PRO A 362 -1.78 1.81 -7.39
C PRO A 362 -1.10 1.80 -8.77
N GLU A 363 -1.22 2.91 -9.49
CA GLU A 363 -0.64 3.07 -10.83
C GLU A 363 0.90 2.90 -10.85
N LEU A 364 1.57 3.10 -9.72
CA LEU A 364 3.04 3.18 -9.63
C LEU A 364 3.76 1.86 -9.27
N SER A 365 3.04 0.73 -9.16
CA SER A 365 3.65 -0.59 -8.86
C SER A 365 4.57 -0.62 -7.62
N THR A 366 4.33 0.28 -6.67
CA THR A 366 5.12 0.47 -5.45
C THR A 366 4.72 -0.49 -4.34
N ILE A 367 3.58 -1.16 -4.48
CA ILE A 367 3.05 -2.08 -3.48
C ILE A 367 2.30 -3.22 -4.17
N HIS A 368 2.31 -4.39 -3.53
CA HIS A 368 1.51 -5.53 -3.94
C HIS A 368 0.96 -6.22 -2.68
N PHE A 369 -0.36 -6.22 -2.53
CA PHE A 369 -1.04 -6.90 -1.43
C PHE A 369 -2.52 -7.13 -1.71
N ASN A 370 -3.05 -8.23 -1.17
CA ASN A 370 -4.47 -8.56 -1.17
C ASN A 370 -5.01 -8.52 0.26
N LEU A 371 -6.03 -7.70 0.48
CA LEU A 371 -6.64 -7.39 1.77
C LEU A 371 -7.77 -8.35 2.16
N SER A 372 -8.23 -9.25 1.28
CA SER A 372 -9.45 -10.04 1.50
C SER A 372 -9.42 -10.79 2.84
N THR A 373 -8.32 -11.47 3.16
CA THR A 373 -8.20 -12.22 4.42
C THR A 373 -8.16 -11.33 5.64
N GLN A 374 -7.53 -10.16 5.55
CA GLN A 374 -7.47 -9.14 6.59
C GLN A 374 -8.84 -8.51 6.83
N LEU A 375 -9.67 -8.46 5.78
CA LEU A 375 -11.05 -7.99 5.81
C LEU A 375 -12.05 -9.12 6.08
N GLY A 376 -11.59 -10.25 6.63
CA GLY A 376 -12.46 -11.31 7.15
C GLY A 376 -13.08 -12.22 6.09
N TYR A 377 -12.55 -12.24 4.87
CA TYR A 377 -12.92 -13.23 3.86
C TYR A 377 -12.04 -14.48 3.97
N ALA A 378 -12.57 -15.64 3.55
CA ALA A 378 -11.89 -16.92 3.72
C ALA A 378 -10.67 -17.10 2.81
N THR A 379 -10.64 -16.40 1.68
CA THR A 379 -9.63 -16.53 0.62
C THR A 379 -9.16 -15.15 0.17
N THR A 380 -7.95 -15.09 -0.38
CA THR A 380 -7.41 -13.86 -1.00
C THR A 380 -8.14 -13.54 -2.32
N THR A 381 -8.42 -14.56 -3.12
CA THR A 381 -9.11 -14.49 -4.41
C THR A 381 -10.32 -15.42 -4.43
N GLN A 382 -11.12 -15.38 -5.49
CA GLN A 382 -12.34 -16.21 -5.63
C GLN A 382 -13.31 -16.02 -4.46
N VAL A 383 -13.51 -14.77 -4.03
CA VAL A 383 -14.32 -14.42 -2.86
C VAL A 383 -15.79 -14.57 -3.22
N SER A 384 -16.39 -15.71 -2.89
CA SER A 384 -17.70 -16.15 -3.41
C SER A 384 -18.86 -15.18 -3.22
N VAL A 385 -18.81 -14.33 -2.18
CA VAL A 385 -19.86 -13.33 -1.92
C VAL A 385 -19.82 -12.13 -2.88
N MET A 386 -18.75 -11.99 -3.67
CA MET A 386 -18.56 -10.93 -4.65
C MET A 386 -18.97 -11.34 -6.08
N VAL A 387 -19.39 -12.59 -6.30
CA VAL A 387 -19.80 -13.05 -7.63
C VAL A 387 -21.05 -12.31 -8.10
N THR A 388 -21.01 -11.77 -9.31
CA THR A 388 -22.15 -11.07 -9.89
C THR A 388 -23.20 -12.07 -10.36
N GLU A 389 -24.36 -12.04 -9.73
CA GLU A 389 -25.50 -12.91 -10.07
C GLU A 389 -26.82 -12.16 -9.94
N THR A 390 -27.89 -12.71 -10.54
CA THR A 390 -29.25 -12.22 -10.31
C THR A 390 -30.08 -13.34 -9.69
N LEU A 391 -30.54 -13.09 -8.46
CA LEU A 391 -31.37 -14.03 -7.70
C LEU A 391 -32.84 -13.72 -7.92
N THR A 392 -33.68 -14.74 -8.09
CA THR A 392 -35.14 -14.58 -8.14
C THR A 392 -35.74 -14.94 -6.79
N GLN A 393 -36.32 -13.96 -6.09
CA GLN A 393 -36.89 -14.14 -4.76
C GLN A 393 -38.38 -13.80 -4.74
N GLY A 394 -39.20 -14.69 -4.18
CA GLY A 394 -40.61 -14.40 -3.91
C GLY A 394 -40.78 -13.59 -2.64
N MET A 395 -41.70 -12.63 -2.65
CA MET A 395 -42.07 -11.83 -1.47
C MET A 395 -43.59 -11.95 -1.22
N PRO A 396 -44.07 -13.06 -0.63
CA PRO A 396 -45.49 -13.19 -0.31
C PRO A 396 -45.93 -12.09 0.66
N LEU A 397 -47.20 -11.72 0.61
CA LEU A 397 -47.78 -10.65 1.42
C LEU A 397 -49.04 -11.18 2.10
N PRO A 398 -48.93 -11.63 3.37
CA PRO A 398 -50.08 -12.12 4.13
C PRO A 398 -51.21 -11.07 4.20
N ALA A 399 -52.44 -11.52 4.44
CA ALA A 399 -53.59 -10.64 4.64
C ALA A 399 -53.30 -9.60 5.73
N GLN A 400 -53.73 -8.36 5.48
CA GLN A 400 -53.58 -7.23 6.41
C GLN A 400 -52.16 -7.03 6.97
N SER A 401 -51.12 -7.37 6.21
CA SER A 401 -49.74 -7.34 6.66
C SER A 401 -48.82 -6.59 5.68
N SER A 402 -47.66 -6.17 6.16
CA SER A 402 -46.54 -5.74 5.33
C SER A 402 -45.45 -6.79 5.31
N ALA A 403 -44.65 -6.81 4.24
CA ALA A 403 -43.44 -7.61 4.13
C ALA A 403 -42.29 -6.78 3.60
N ALA A 404 -41.08 -7.21 3.94
CA ALA A 404 -39.85 -6.66 3.40
C ALA A 404 -38.86 -7.79 3.07
N LEU A 405 -38.08 -7.54 2.03
CA LEU A 405 -36.96 -8.36 1.62
C LEU A 405 -35.69 -7.53 1.78
N TRP A 406 -34.72 -8.04 2.53
CA TRP A 406 -33.40 -7.44 2.68
C TRP A 406 -32.30 -8.33 2.13
N ALA A 407 -31.26 -7.72 1.60
CA ALA A 407 -29.99 -8.35 1.31
C ALA A 407 -28.94 -7.92 2.34
N GLY A 408 -28.13 -8.84 2.84
CA GLY A 408 -26.88 -8.48 3.50
C GLY A 408 -25.99 -7.73 2.51
N SER A 409 -25.27 -6.72 2.98
CA SER A 409 -24.54 -5.79 2.12
C SER A 409 -23.23 -5.41 2.78
N HIS A 410 -22.14 -5.52 2.03
CA HIS A 410 -20.82 -5.05 2.45
C HIS A 410 -20.48 -3.75 1.74
N ARG A 411 -19.62 -2.94 2.36
CA ARG A 411 -18.99 -1.79 1.73
C ARG A 411 -17.51 -1.74 2.09
N ILE A 412 -16.66 -1.53 1.09
CA ILE A 412 -15.20 -1.39 1.27
C ILE A 412 -14.84 0.09 1.31
N CYS A 413 -14.35 0.55 2.46
CA CYS A 413 -14.24 1.97 2.78
C CYS A 413 -12.79 2.36 3.08
N PRO A 414 -12.04 2.92 2.12
CA PRO A 414 -10.76 3.57 2.42
C PRO A 414 -10.95 4.89 3.18
N ARG A 415 -10.16 5.09 4.24
CA ARG A 415 -10.17 6.25 5.13
C ARG A 415 -8.78 6.81 5.34
N ARG A 416 -8.70 8.14 5.37
CA ARG A 416 -7.52 8.90 5.80
C ARG A 416 -7.27 8.71 7.30
N ALA A 417 -6.10 9.12 7.77
CA ALA A 417 -5.73 9.01 9.18
C ALA A 417 -6.60 9.88 10.11
N ASP A 418 -7.12 11.00 9.60
CA ASP A 418 -8.09 11.87 10.31
C ASP A 418 -9.51 11.26 10.42
N GLY A 419 -9.71 10.08 9.81
CA GLY A 419 -10.97 9.36 9.80
C GLY A 419 -11.94 9.78 8.70
N THR A 420 -11.61 10.72 7.82
CA THR A 420 -12.44 11.07 6.67
C THR A 420 -12.37 9.98 5.59
N TYR A 421 -13.48 9.77 4.86
CA TYR A 421 -13.49 8.89 3.70
C TYR A 421 -12.89 9.61 2.49
N ILE A 422 -12.07 8.91 1.71
CA ILE A 422 -11.61 9.44 0.41
C ILE A 422 -12.69 9.38 -0.67
N ASP A 423 -13.65 8.49 -0.49
CA ASP A 423 -14.80 8.34 -1.37
C ASP A 423 -15.99 9.12 -0.80
N PRO A 424 -16.56 10.10 -1.53
CA PRO A 424 -17.78 10.81 -1.13
C PRO A 424 -18.97 9.88 -0.85
N ASP A 425 -19.06 8.75 -1.56
CA ASP A 425 -20.09 7.71 -1.35
C ASP A 425 -19.73 6.75 -0.19
N GLN A 426 -18.60 7.03 0.46
CA GLN A 426 -18.02 6.35 1.61
C GLN A 426 -17.55 4.92 1.32
N GLY A 427 -17.26 4.60 0.06
CA GLY A 427 -16.69 3.31 -0.36
C GLY A 427 -17.61 2.54 -1.30
N GLN A 428 -17.09 1.44 -1.84
CA GLN A 428 -17.77 0.60 -2.83
C GLN A 428 -18.73 -0.41 -2.15
N PRO A 429 -20.07 -0.25 -2.26
CA PRO A 429 -21.02 -1.22 -1.73
C PRO A 429 -21.23 -2.40 -2.70
N PHE A 430 -21.65 -3.53 -2.16
CA PHE A 430 -22.20 -4.66 -2.91
C PHE A 430 -23.06 -5.57 -2.01
N ASP A 431 -24.11 -6.13 -2.58
CA ASP A 431 -25.02 -7.04 -1.88
C ASP A 431 -24.52 -8.48 -1.95
N LEU A 432 -24.73 -9.23 -0.87
CA LEU A 432 -24.21 -10.58 -0.70
C LEU A 432 -25.17 -11.60 -1.32
N ASN A 433 -24.64 -12.50 -2.14
CA ASN A 433 -25.43 -13.57 -2.78
C ASN A 433 -25.94 -14.67 -1.82
N GLN A 434 -25.52 -14.65 -0.54
CA GLN A 434 -25.82 -15.70 0.44
C GLN A 434 -26.72 -15.24 1.59
N THR A 435 -27.13 -13.97 1.64
CA THR A 435 -27.82 -13.40 2.80
C THR A 435 -29.07 -12.64 2.35
N LEU A 436 -30.17 -13.35 2.09
CA LEU A 436 -31.49 -12.75 1.89
C LEU A 436 -32.36 -13.00 3.13
N VAL A 437 -33.01 -11.95 3.63
CA VAL A 437 -33.87 -11.99 4.80
C VAL A 437 -35.25 -11.52 4.39
N TYR A 438 -36.28 -12.32 4.70
CA TYR A 438 -37.67 -11.96 4.50
C TYR A 438 -38.35 -11.86 5.86
N ASP A 439 -39.12 -10.80 6.08
CA ASP A 439 -39.89 -10.61 7.31
C ASP A 439 -41.24 -9.96 7.05
N THR A 440 -42.18 -10.13 7.99
CA THR A 440 -43.54 -9.62 7.90
C THR A 440 -44.00 -9.00 9.21
N SER A 441 -44.79 -7.92 9.12
CA SER A 441 -45.51 -7.33 10.27
C SER A 441 -47.00 -7.29 9.95
N PRO A 442 -47.88 -7.68 10.90
CA PRO A 442 -49.29 -7.33 10.86
C PRO A 442 -49.51 -5.81 10.81
#